data_AF-A0A918F8F9-F1
#
_entry.id   AF-A0A918F8F9-F1
#
_cell.length_a   1.000
_cell.length_b   1.000
_cell.length_c   1.000
_cell.angle_alpha   90.00
_cell.angle_beta   90.00
_cell.angle_gamma   90.00
#
_symmetry.space_group_name_H-M   'P 1'
#
loop_
_entity.id
_entity.type
_entity.pdbx_description
1 polymer ?
#
loop_
_entity_poly.entity_id
_entity_poly.type
_entity_poly.pdbx_seq_one_letter_code
_entity_poly.pdbx_strand_id
1 'polypeptide(L)'
;MRRRRFLVLLPVVVLTLAGCSPTPPAPSSSGIDSLFAGPDVASERAACLAERGWDVRLEGTAIVGNIPPEQMTAYQADDLECLEAAGIDPDAPLSAEQYELIYDWYVEIEDCLDGAGFPVPERPSREAFEETYDSEPWIPWSAVPDLDAQRAGELCPIMLAPTS
;
A
#
# COMPACT_ATOMS: atom_id res chain seq x y z
N MET A 1 -48.10 39.80 -53.67
CA MET A 1 -48.09 40.42 -52.32
C MET A 1 -47.13 39.65 -51.42
N ARG A 2 -46.44 40.37 -50.52
CA ARG A 2 -45.50 39.88 -49.49
C ARG A 2 -46.08 38.75 -48.60
N ARG A 3 -45.23 37.80 -48.18
CA ARG A 3 -44.87 37.45 -46.76
C ARG A 3 -44.31 36.02 -46.66
N ARG A 4 -43.02 35.89 -46.32
CA ARG A 4 -42.46 35.45 -45.02
C ARG A 4 -42.43 33.91 -44.86
N ARG A 5 -41.25 33.29 -45.02
CA ARG A 5 -40.29 32.87 -43.97
C ARG A 5 -40.78 31.63 -43.21
N PHE A 6 -40.05 30.52 -43.29
CA PHE A 6 -39.33 29.93 -42.15
C PHE A 6 -38.34 28.88 -42.68
N LEU A 7 -37.06 29.25 -42.61
CA LEU A 7 -35.91 28.34 -42.66
C LEU A 7 -35.89 27.56 -41.34
N VAL A 8 -35.94 26.23 -41.40
CA VAL A 8 -35.56 25.37 -40.29
C VAL A 8 -34.20 24.79 -40.64
N LEU A 9 -33.15 25.40 -40.08
CA LEU A 9 -31.78 24.92 -40.12
C LEU A 9 -31.68 23.70 -39.19
N LEU A 10 -31.39 22.53 -39.78
CA LEU A 10 -31.00 21.33 -39.06
C LEU A 10 -29.57 21.52 -38.54
N PRO A 11 -29.29 21.29 -37.24
CA PRO A 11 -27.92 21.28 -36.74
C PRO A 11 -27.27 19.95 -37.12
N VAL A 12 -26.20 20.00 -37.91
CA VAL A 12 -25.29 18.87 -38.13
C VAL A 12 -24.45 18.75 -36.86
N VAL A 13 -24.82 17.80 -36.01
CA VAL A 13 -24.07 17.42 -34.81
C VAL A 13 -22.83 16.66 -35.24
N VAL A 14 -21.67 17.28 -35.09
CA VAL A 14 -20.36 16.64 -35.24
C VAL A 14 -20.15 15.75 -34.01
N LEU A 15 -20.35 14.43 -34.16
CA LEU A 15 -19.95 13.43 -33.17
C LEU A 15 -18.41 13.30 -33.22
N THR A 16 -17.70 14.00 -32.34
CA THR A 16 -16.31 13.67 -32.02
C THR A 16 -16.30 12.44 -31.11
N LEU A 17 -16.03 11.28 -31.69
CA LEU A 17 -15.71 10.06 -30.96
C LEU A 17 -14.36 10.27 -30.26
N ALA A 18 -14.39 10.75 -29.02
CA ALA A 18 -13.29 10.59 -28.08
C ALA A 18 -13.20 9.09 -27.74
N GLY A 19 -12.32 8.39 -28.44
CA GLY A 19 -11.95 7.02 -28.09
C GLY A 19 -11.17 7.05 -26.79
N CYS A 20 -11.83 6.75 -25.67
CA CYS A 20 -11.15 6.31 -24.47
C CYS A 20 -10.53 4.96 -24.76
N SER A 21 -9.22 4.91 -25.03
CA SER A 21 -8.48 3.67 -24.88
C SER A 21 -8.58 3.25 -23.42
N PRO A 22 -9.05 2.04 -23.11
CA PRO A 22 -8.87 1.50 -21.77
C PRO A 22 -7.36 1.34 -21.56
N THR A 23 -6.79 2.18 -20.70
CA THR A 23 -5.48 1.92 -20.11
C THR A 23 -5.55 0.51 -19.53
N PRO A 24 -4.70 -0.43 -19.98
CA PRO A 24 -4.59 -1.71 -19.30
C PRO A 24 -4.35 -1.43 -17.82
N PRO A 25 -5.08 -2.07 -16.89
CA PRO A 25 -4.68 -1.97 -15.49
C PRO A 25 -3.20 -2.32 -15.42
N ALA A 26 -2.41 -1.45 -14.78
CA ALA A 26 -1.05 -1.79 -14.42
C ALA A 26 -1.10 -3.17 -13.73
N PRO A 27 -0.11 -4.06 -13.98
CA PRO A 27 -0.05 -5.34 -13.31
C PRO A 27 0.25 -5.10 -11.82
N SER A 28 -0.76 -4.70 -11.06
CA SER A 28 -0.71 -4.62 -9.60
C SER A 28 -0.14 -5.95 -9.12
N SER A 29 0.92 -5.91 -8.32
CA SER A 29 1.60 -7.06 -7.71
C SER A 29 0.62 -8.11 -7.16
N SER A 30 0.13 -8.97 -8.04
CA SER A 30 -0.94 -9.90 -7.75
C SER A 30 -0.37 -11.01 -6.88
N GLY A 31 -0.51 -10.86 -5.56
CA GLY A 31 0.01 -11.80 -4.58
C GLY A 31 0.55 -11.16 -3.30
N ILE A 32 0.93 -9.87 -3.32
CA ILE A 32 1.47 -9.22 -2.11
C ILE A 32 0.44 -9.20 -0.97
N ASP A 33 -0.85 -9.08 -1.31
CA ASP A 33 -1.98 -9.14 -0.38
C ASP A 33 -1.93 -10.38 0.54
N SER A 34 -1.41 -11.50 0.04
CA SER A 34 -1.30 -12.75 0.81
C SER A 34 -0.23 -12.71 1.91
N LEU A 35 0.70 -11.75 1.85
CA LEU A 35 1.74 -11.56 2.87
C LEU A 35 1.25 -10.67 4.03
N PHE A 36 0.15 -9.95 3.84
CA PHE A 36 -0.45 -9.16 4.89
C PHE A 36 -1.34 -10.05 5.77
N ALA A 37 -1.28 -9.78 7.09
CA ALA A 37 -2.20 -10.41 8.02
C ALA A 37 -3.64 -10.10 7.59
N GLY A 38 -4.44 -11.15 7.40
CA GLY A 38 -5.86 -11.00 7.09
C GLY A 38 -6.62 -10.25 8.20
N PRO A 39 -7.81 -9.72 7.91
CA PRO A 39 -8.59 -8.95 8.87
C PRO A 39 -8.89 -9.73 10.16
N ASP A 40 -9.05 -11.06 10.07
CA ASP A 40 -9.29 -11.93 11.22
C ASP A 40 -8.10 -11.91 12.18
N VAL A 41 -6.87 -12.08 11.67
CA VAL A 41 -5.62 -12.04 12.46
C VAL A 41 -5.44 -10.66 13.12
N ALA A 42 -5.69 -9.58 12.39
CA ALA A 42 -5.60 -8.23 12.94
C ALA A 42 -6.61 -8.01 14.09
N SER A 43 -7.82 -8.56 13.95
CA SER A 43 -8.86 -8.49 14.99
C SER A 43 -8.52 -9.33 16.22
N GLU A 44 -7.98 -10.54 16.05
CA GLU A 44 -7.55 -11.43 17.14
C GLU A 44 -6.39 -10.83 17.93
N ARG A 45 -5.38 -10.29 17.22
CA ARG A 45 -4.25 -9.59 17.84
C ARG A 45 -4.70 -8.36 18.63
N ALA A 46 -5.59 -7.54 18.07
CA ALA A 46 -6.12 -6.36 18.75
C ALA A 46 -6.91 -6.74 20.02
N ALA A 47 -7.72 -7.81 19.96
CA ALA A 47 -8.44 -8.32 21.11
C ALA A 47 -7.49 -8.81 22.21
N CYS A 48 -6.45 -9.59 21.84
CA CYS A 48 -5.44 -10.07 22.78
C CYS A 48 -4.70 -8.92 23.49
N LEU A 49 -4.29 -7.88 22.76
CA LEU A 49 -3.66 -6.70 23.35
C LEU A 49 -4.61 -5.95 24.30
N ALA A 50 -5.88 -5.80 23.92
CA ALA A 50 -6.88 -5.16 24.78
C ALA A 50 -7.13 -5.98 26.08
N GLU A 51 -7.14 -7.30 26.01
CA GLU A 51 -7.24 -8.19 27.19
C GLU A 51 -6.06 -8.05 28.14
N ARG A 52 -4.87 -7.74 27.61
CA ARG A 52 -3.66 -7.43 28.39
C ARG A 52 -3.66 -6.01 28.97
N GLY A 53 -4.68 -5.21 28.65
CA GLY A 53 -4.89 -3.87 29.21
C GLY A 53 -4.30 -2.74 28.37
N TRP A 54 -3.89 -3.01 27.13
CA TRP A 54 -3.44 -1.97 26.20
C TRP A 54 -4.63 -1.18 25.64
N ASP A 55 -4.50 0.15 25.61
CA ASP A 55 -5.48 1.05 24.99
C ASP A 55 -5.26 1.09 23.47
N VAL A 56 -5.72 0.03 22.80
CA VAL A 56 -5.61 -0.15 21.34
C VAL A 56 -6.98 -0.28 20.69
N ARG A 57 -7.07 0.12 19.43
CA ARG A 57 -8.24 -0.04 18.57
C ARG A 57 -7.82 -0.46 17.16
N LEU A 58 -8.70 -1.18 16.49
CA LEU A 58 -8.50 -1.57 15.09
C LEU A 58 -9.04 -0.48 14.15
N GLU A 59 -8.24 -0.06 13.18
CA GLU A 59 -8.60 0.85 12.09
C GLU A 59 -8.26 0.19 10.74
N GLY A 60 -9.26 -0.40 10.08
CA GLY A 60 -9.01 -1.28 8.93
C GLY A 60 -8.26 -2.53 9.40
N THR A 61 -7.05 -2.75 8.89
CA THR A 61 -6.14 -3.82 9.34
C THR A 61 -5.06 -3.33 10.32
N ALA A 62 -5.01 -2.03 10.61
CA ALA A 62 -4.00 -1.43 11.48
C ALA A 62 -4.46 -1.38 12.95
N ILE A 63 -3.58 -1.72 13.87
CA ILE A 63 -3.79 -1.55 15.32
C ILE A 63 -3.21 -0.21 15.73
N VAL A 64 -4.05 0.66 16.28
CA VAL A 64 -3.69 2.03 16.68
C VAL A 64 -3.92 2.18 18.18
N GLY A 65 -2.93 2.68 18.91
CA GLY A 65 -3.00 2.91 20.35
C GLY A 65 -1.98 3.94 20.83
N ASN A 66 -2.20 4.48 22.02
CA ASN A 66 -1.27 5.42 22.63
C ASN A 66 -0.36 4.68 23.63
N ILE A 67 0.78 4.19 23.15
CA ILE A 67 1.73 3.42 23.96
C ILE A 67 2.81 4.36 24.51
N PRO A 68 2.92 4.52 25.85
CA PRO A 68 3.99 5.33 26.45
C PRO A 68 5.38 4.79 26.09
N PRO A 69 6.37 5.64 25.78
CA PRO A 69 7.71 5.18 25.41
C PRO A 69 8.35 4.26 26.45
N GLU A 70 8.11 4.49 27.74
CA GLU A 70 8.61 3.68 28.85
C GLU A 70 7.99 2.27 28.92
N GLN A 71 6.86 2.04 28.23
CA GLN A 71 6.16 0.76 28.15
C GLN A 71 6.38 0.03 26.83
N MET A 72 7.11 0.63 25.87
CA MET A 72 7.27 0.08 24.53
C MET A 72 7.83 -1.35 24.52
N THR A 73 8.80 -1.66 25.37
CA THR A 73 9.36 -3.03 25.47
C THR A 73 8.33 -4.04 25.98
N ALA A 74 7.50 -3.66 26.96
CA ALA A 74 6.45 -4.53 27.46
C ALA A 74 5.35 -4.74 26.41
N TYR A 75 4.97 -3.65 25.72
CA TYR A 75 4.04 -3.71 24.59
C TYR A 75 4.54 -4.64 23.49
N GLN A 76 5.79 -4.51 23.07
CA GLN A 76 6.38 -5.36 22.03
C GLN A 76 6.40 -6.85 22.43
N ALA A 77 6.71 -7.16 23.69
CA ALA A 77 6.66 -8.54 24.17
C ALA A 77 5.22 -9.11 24.13
N ASP A 78 4.24 -8.33 24.61
CA ASP A 78 2.84 -8.73 24.58
C ASP A 78 2.31 -8.88 23.15
N ASP A 79 2.73 -7.99 22.26
CA ASP A 79 2.36 -7.97 20.86
C ASP A 79 2.88 -9.19 20.09
N LEU A 80 4.14 -9.59 20.34
CA LEU A 80 4.72 -10.82 19.81
C LEU A 80 3.95 -12.05 20.29
N GLU A 81 3.66 -12.15 21.59
CA GLU A 81 2.86 -13.26 22.12
C GLU A 81 1.44 -13.29 21.54
N CYS A 82 0.84 -12.13 21.27
CA CYS A 82 -0.47 -12.04 20.63
C CYS A 82 -0.43 -12.44 19.15
N LEU A 83 0.67 -12.16 18.42
CA LEU A 83 0.88 -12.63 17.05
C LEU A 83 1.03 -14.15 17.00
N GLU A 84 1.85 -14.72 17.90
CA GLU A 84 2.02 -16.17 18.02
C GLU A 84 0.69 -16.88 18.33
N ALA A 85 -0.11 -16.30 19.24
CA ALA A 85 -1.44 -16.82 19.57
C ALA A 85 -2.41 -16.80 18.39
N ALA A 86 -2.26 -15.84 17.47
CA ALA A 86 -3.01 -15.75 16.22
C ALA A 86 -2.42 -16.65 15.10
N GLY A 87 -1.42 -17.48 15.42
CA GLY A 87 -0.79 -18.41 14.48
C GLY A 87 0.22 -17.76 13.53
N ILE A 88 0.66 -16.55 13.82
CA ILE A 88 1.72 -15.86 13.08
C ILE A 88 3.04 -16.05 13.82
N ASP A 89 4.01 -16.66 13.16
CA ASP A 89 5.39 -16.70 13.63
C ASP A 89 6.15 -15.52 13.04
N PRO A 90 6.47 -14.47 13.83
CA PRO A 90 7.15 -13.28 13.34
C PRO A 90 8.63 -13.55 12.99
N ASP A 91 9.20 -14.64 13.50
CA ASP A 91 10.59 -15.04 13.25
C ASP A 91 10.70 -16.08 12.12
N ALA A 92 9.56 -16.49 11.53
CA ALA A 92 9.57 -17.41 10.40
C ALA A 92 10.30 -16.76 9.21
N PRO A 93 11.34 -17.42 8.66
CA PRO A 93 12.05 -16.89 7.52
C PRO A 93 11.13 -16.82 6.31
N LEU A 94 11.23 -15.72 5.55
CA LEU A 94 10.53 -15.59 4.29
C LEU A 94 11.06 -16.64 3.29
N SER A 95 10.14 -17.23 2.53
CA SER A 95 10.47 -18.07 1.38
C SER A 95 10.95 -17.23 0.21
N ALA A 96 11.66 -17.87 -0.73
CA ALA A 96 12.11 -17.20 -1.96
C ALA A 96 10.95 -16.57 -2.76
N GLU A 97 9.79 -17.23 -2.79
CA GLU A 97 8.58 -16.71 -3.45
C GLU A 97 8.06 -15.45 -2.75
N GLN A 98 8.15 -15.38 -1.42
CA GLN A 98 7.76 -14.17 -0.67
C GLN A 98 8.73 -13.03 -0.91
N TYR A 99 10.04 -13.30 -0.94
CA TYR A 99 11.03 -12.29 -1.31
C TYR A 99 10.80 -11.73 -2.71
N GLU A 100 10.48 -12.60 -3.68
CA GLU A 100 10.14 -12.19 -5.05
C GLU A 100 8.92 -11.26 -5.06
N LEU A 101 7.85 -11.61 -4.36
CA LEU A 101 6.65 -10.78 -4.26
C LEU A 101 6.93 -9.40 -3.65
N ILE A 102 7.72 -9.36 -2.57
CA ILE A 102 8.08 -8.10 -1.90
C ILE A 102 8.95 -7.24 -2.81
N TYR A 103 9.96 -7.84 -3.45
CA TYR A 103 10.85 -7.13 -4.36
C TYR A 103 10.09 -6.52 -5.54
N ASP A 104 9.21 -7.29 -6.18
CA ASP A 104 8.40 -6.81 -7.30
C ASP A 104 7.45 -5.69 -6.87
N TRP A 105 6.85 -5.79 -5.68
CA TRP A 105 6.03 -4.72 -5.12
C TRP A 105 6.83 -3.44 -4.84
N TYR A 106 8.04 -3.57 -4.28
CA TYR A 106 8.91 -2.44 -4.01
C TYR A 106 9.40 -1.76 -5.30
N VAL A 107 9.68 -2.55 -6.35
CA VAL A 107 9.97 -2.04 -7.68
C VAL A 107 8.80 -1.22 -8.24
N GLU A 108 7.57 -1.73 -8.11
CA GLU A 108 6.37 -1.03 -8.58
C GLU A 108 6.16 0.31 -7.84
N ILE A 109 6.43 0.33 -6.54
CA ILE A 109 6.40 1.55 -5.73
C ILE A 109 7.47 2.54 -6.20
N GLU A 110 8.71 2.09 -6.39
CA GLU A 110 9.80 2.94 -6.82
C GLU A 110 9.53 3.57 -8.18
N ASP A 111 9.09 2.77 -9.16
CA ASP A 111 8.71 3.24 -10.49
C ASP A 111 7.62 4.33 -10.42
N CYS A 112 6.64 4.16 -9.53
CA CYS A 112 5.61 5.17 -9.31
C CYS A 112 6.19 6.46 -8.70
N LEU A 113 7.01 6.33 -7.65
CA LEU A 113 7.59 7.46 -6.93
C LEU A 113 8.52 8.29 -7.81
N ASP A 114 9.43 7.64 -8.53
CA ASP A 114 10.32 8.29 -9.50
C ASP A 114 9.51 8.98 -10.61
N GLY A 115 8.52 8.27 -11.17
CA GLY A 115 7.62 8.82 -12.18
C GLY A 115 6.79 10.02 -11.71
N ALA A 116 6.46 10.08 -10.41
CA ALA A 116 5.78 11.21 -9.77
C ALA A 116 6.74 12.35 -9.35
N GLY A 117 8.05 12.16 -9.51
CA GLY A 117 9.09 13.14 -9.22
C GLY A 117 9.54 13.17 -7.76
N PHE A 118 9.29 12.10 -7.00
CA PHE A 118 9.82 11.95 -5.65
C PHE A 118 11.23 11.36 -5.67
N PRO A 119 12.10 11.74 -4.72
CA PRO A 119 13.39 11.08 -4.57
C PRO A 119 13.21 9.63 -4.11
N VAL A 120 13.97 8.73 -4.71
CA VAL A 120 14.02 7.30 -4.37
C VAL A 120 15.48 6.83 -4.25
N PRO A 121 15.79 5.89 -3.35
CA PRO A 121 17.10 5.27 -3.28
C PRO A 121 17.37 4.37 -4.49
N GLU A 122 18.65 4.15 -4.81
CA GLU A 122 19.04 3.27 -5.92
C GLU A 122 18.52 1.85 -5.71
N ARG A 123 17.85 1.30 -6.72
CA ARG A 123 17.30 -0.05 -6.72
C ARG A 123 18.43 -1.10 -6.71
N PRO A 124 18.48 -2.02 -5.73
CA PRO A 124 19.44 -3.11 -5.74
C PRO A 124 19.09 -4.17 -6.80
N SER A 125 19.98 -5.12 -7.05
CA SER A 125 19.56 -6.37 -7.71
C SER A 125 18.67 -7.19 -6.77
N ARG A 126 17.85 -8.09 -7.32
CA ARG A 126 17.03 -9.00 -6.51
C ARG A 126 17.87 -9.86 -5.56
N GLU A 127 19.01 -10.36 -6.02
CA GLU A 127 19.96 -11.12 -5.19
C GLU A 127 20.48 -10.28 -4.01
N ALA A 128 20.89 -9.03 -4.27
CA ALA A 128 21.33 -8.14 -3.20
C ALA A 128 20.19 -7.78 -2.23
N PHE A 129 18.96 -7.63 -2.74
CA PHE A 129 17.78 -7.40 -1.90
C PHE A 129 17.53 -8.55 -0.93
N GLU A 130 17.53 -9.79 -1.41
CA GLU A 130 17.36 -10.99 -0.59
C GLU A 130 18.47 -11.12 0.46
N GLU A 131 19.73 -10.84 0.08
CA GLU A 131 20.87 -10.92 1.00
C GLU A 131 20.84 -9.87 2.12
N THR A 132 20.31 -8.67 1.84
CA THR A 132 20.32 -7.57 2.81
C THR A 132 18.99 -7.33 3.51
N TYR A 133 17.89 -7.97 3.10
CA TYR A 133 16.54 -7.68 3.59
C TYR A 133 16.43 -7.59 5.11
N ASP A 134 16.97 -8.58 5.82
CA ASP A 134 16.84 -8.65 7.29
C ASP A 134 17.77 -7.69 8.05
N SER A 135 18.76 -7.10 7.39
CA SER A 135 19.81 -6.30 8.03
C SER A 135 19.85 -4.83 7.59
N GLU A 136 19.67 -4.60 6.30
CA GLU A 136 19.62 -3.29 5.66
C GLU A 136 18.60 -3.36 4.50
N PRO A 137 17.29 -3.36 4.82
CA PRO A 137 16.26 -3.46 3.81
C PRO A 137 16.26 -2.22 2.91
N TRP A 138 16.17 -2.45 1.61
CA TRP A 138 15.89 -1.39 0.66
C TRP A 138 14.42 -0.99 0.74
N ILE A 139 14.16 0.27 1.12
CA ILE A 139 12.81 0.82 1.25
C ILE A 139 12.64 1.95 0.22
N PRO A 140 11.85 1.76 -0.86
CA PRO A 140 11.72 2.72 -1.95
C PRO A 140 11.31 4.13 -1.53
N TRP A 141 10.51 4.25 -0.48
CA TRP A 141 10.02 5.54 0.02
C TRP A 141 10.89 6.17 1.11
N SER A 142 12.02 5.57 1.48
CA SER A 142 12.88 6.07 2.57
C SER A 142 13.49 7.45 2.30
N ALA A 143 13.60 7.86 1.03
CA ALA A 143 14.10 9.16 0.64
C ALA A 143 13.00 10.23 0.49
N VAL A 144 11.72 9.85 0.54
CA VAL A 144 10.58 10.77 0.39
C VAL A 144 10.52 11.70 1.61
N PRO A 145 10.52 13.03 1.43
CA PRO A 145 10.41 13.95 2.57
C PRO A 145 9.09 13.77 3.33
N ASP A 146 9.12 13.87 4.66
CA ASP A 146 7.93 13.70 5.51
C ASP A 146 6.76 14.63 5.11
N LEU A 147 7.09 15.87 4.70
CA LEU A 147 6.10 16.85 4.25
C LEU A 147 5.40 16.45 2.94
N ASP A 148 6.00 15.54 2.19
CA ASP A 148 5.51 15.03 0.91
C ASP A 148 4.91 13.61 1.05
N ALA A 149 5.04 12.94 2.19
CA ALA A 149 4.60 11.56 2.39
C ALA A 149 3.11 11.35 2.09
N GLN A 150 2.24 12.28 2.53
CA GLN A 150 0.81 12.22 2.20
C GLN A 150 0.57 12.29 0.69
N ARG A 151 1.24 13.23 0.02
CA ARG A 151 1.10 13.44 -1.42
C ARG A 151 1.65 12.23 -2.20
N ALA A 152 2.75 11.63 -1.72
CA ALA A 152 3.30 10.42 -2.29
C ALA A 152 2.30 9.27 -2.22
N GLY A 153 1.66 9.03 -1.07
CA GLY A 153 0.60 8.02 -0.94
C GLY A 153 -0.63 8.29 -1.82
N GLU A 154 -1.01 9.56 -2.01
CA GLU A 154 -2.13 9.95 -2.90
C GLU A 154 -1.81 9.70 -4.38
N LEU A 155 -0.56 9.94 -4.80
CA LEU A 155 -0.12 9.74 -6.19
C LEU A 155 0.31 8.30 -6.48
N CYS A 156 0.77 7.58 -5.47
CA CYS A 156 1.21 6.19 -5.53
C CYS A 156 0.45 5.33 -4.49
N PRO A 157 -0.84 5.04 -4.72
CA PRO A 157 -1.65 4.25 -3.79
C PRO A 157 -1.12 2.82 -3.55
N ILE A 158 -0.28 2.31 -4.46
CA ILE A 158 0.41 1.01 -4.32
C ILE A 158 1.31 0.95 -3.07
N MET A 159 1.72 2.11 -2.52
CA MET A 159 2.44 2.20 -1.25
C MET A 159 1.57 1.89 -0.02
N LEU A 160 0.25 2.04 -0.16
CA LEU A 160 -0.67 1.83 0.93
C LEU A 160 -0.96 0.35 1.03
N ALA A 161 -1.03 -0.16 2.26
CA ALA A 161 -1.49 -1.53 2.48
C ALA A 161 -2.86 -1.73 1.81
N PRO A 162 -3.11 -2.88 1.16
CA PRO A 162 -4.38 -3.15 0.50
C PRO A 162 -5.53 -2.96 1.49
N THR A 163 -6.41 -1.99 1.23
CA THR A 163 -7.65 -1.84 1.98
C THR A 163 -8.61 -2.92 1.47
N SER A 164 -8.84 -3.95 2.27
CA SER A 164 -9.87 -4.96 2.02
C SER A 164 -11.29 -4.38 2.13
#